data_AF-A0A3B9TY18-F1
#
_entry.id   AF-A0A3B9TY18-F1
#
_cell.length_a   1.000
_cell.length_b   1.000
_cell.length_c   1.000
_cell.angle_alpha   90.00
_cell.angle_beta   90.00
_cell.angle_gamma   90.00
#
_symmetry.space_group_name_H-M   'P 1'
#
loop_
_entity.id
_entity.type
_entity.pdbx_description
1 polymer ?
#
loop_
_entity_poly.entity_id
_entity_poly.type
_entity_poly.pdbx_seq_one_letter_code
_entity_poly.pdbx_strand_id
1 'polypeptide(L)' 'MGAFFSMGGYAGFIWPCYLLTLGGMAWLAWSSWRRAKHAAARLEEMSPKTEDKPD' A
#
# COMPACT_ATOMS: atom_id res chain seq x y z
N MET A 1 -28.70 -1.51 -9.83
CA MET A 1 -27.43 -1.07 -9.21
C MET A 1 -27.11 0.38 -9.62
N GLY A 2 -28.01 1.34 -9.36
CA GLY A 2 -27.83 2.75 -9.77
C GLY A 2 -28.07 3.75 -8.64
N ALA A 3 -28.69 3.32 -7.54
CA ALA A 3 -29.07 4.21 -6.42
C ALA A 3 -27.87 4.89 -5.73
N PHE A 4 -26.68 4.28 -5.75
CA PHE A 4 -25.45 4.86 -5.19
C PHE A 4 -24.83 5.97 -6.06
N PHE A 5 -25.09 5.94 -7.38
CA PHE A 5 -24.72 7.01 -8.31
C PHE A 5 -25.85 8.04 -8.48
N SER A 6 -27.11 7.67 -8.23
CA SER A 6 -28.32 8.51 -8.40
C SER A 6 -28.85 9.17 -7.13
N MET A 7 -28.12 9.20 -6.00
CA MET A 7 -28.36 10.22 -4.97
C MET A 7 -27.78 11.54 -5.48
N GLY A 8 -28.53 12.18 -6.40
CA GLY A 8 -28.14 13.19 -7.40
C GLY A 8 -27.43 14.48 -6.98
N GLY A 9 -26.77 14.51 -5.82
CA GLY A 9 -25.89 15.60 -5.38
C GLY A 9 -24.77 15.17 -4.44
N TYR A 10 -25.00 14.18 -3.57
CA TYR A 10 -24.00 13.75 -2.56
C TYR A 10 -22.91 12.83 -3.12
N ALA A 11 -23.22 12.01 -4.13
CA ALA A 11 -22.24 11.12 -4.74
C ALA A 11 -21.02 11.89 -5.29
N GLY A 12 -21.24 13.09 -5.83
CA GLY A 12 -20.16 13.97 -6.31
C GLY A 12 -19.24 14.53 -5.21
N PHE A 13 -19.71 14.63 -3.96
CA PHE A 13 -18.90 15.04 -2.81
C PHE A 13 -18.18 13.86 -2.14
N ILE A 14 -18.83 12.69 -2.13
CA ILE A 14 -18.34 11.50 -1.44
C ILE A 14 -17.21 10.84 -2.24
N TRP A 15 -17.37 10.72 -3.56
CA TRP A 15 -16.38 10.11 -4.45
C TRP A 15 -14.97 10.74 -4.37
N PRO A 16 -14.78 12.07 -4.42
CA PRO A 16 -13.46 12.65 -4.29
C PRO A 16 -12.85 12.40 -2.91
N CYS A 17 -13.64 12.43 -1.83
CA CYS A 17 -13.16 12.07 -0.50
C CYS A 17 -12.65 10.62 -0.47
N TYR A 18 -13.43 9.67 -0.98
CA TYR A 18 -13.01 8.27 -1.07
C TYR A 18 -11.80 8.09 -1.97
N LEU A 19 -11.77 8.70 -3.16
CA LEU A 19 -10.61 8.65 -4.06
C LEU A 19 -9.35 9.21 -3.42
N LEU A 20 -9.47 10.28 -2.63
CA LEU A 20 -8.34 10.92 -1.96
C LEU A 20 -7.82 10.03 -0.83
N THR A 21 -8.69 9.39 -0.06
CA THR A 21 -8.31 8.39 0.94
C THR A 21 -7.68 7.16 0.29
N LEU A 22 -8.31 6.60 -0.76
CA LEU A 22 -7.80 5.43 -1.48
C LEU A 22 -6.46 5.73 -2.17
N GLY A 23 -6.33 6.92 -2.75
CA GLY A 23 -5.09 7.43 -3.34
C GLY A 23 -3.99 7.60 -2.31
N GLY A 24 -4.29 8.19 -1.15
CA GLY A 24 -3.33 8.30 -0.04
C GLY A 24 -2.89 6.94 0.50
N MET A 25 -3.83 5.99 0.63
CA MET A 25 -3.54 4.63 1.10
C MET A 25 -2.71 3.85 0.07
N ALA A 26 -3.02 3.97 -1.22
CA ALA A 26 -2.24 3.40 -2.30
C ALA A 26 -0.85 4.02 -2.40
N TRP A 27 -0.72 5.34 -2.23
CA TRP A 27 0.55 6.05 -2.21
C TRP A 27 1.42 5.61 -1.02
N LEU A 28 0.82 5.49 0.15
CA LEU A 28 1.50 5.01 1.36
C LEU A 28 1.92 3.55 1.19
N ALA A 29 1.06 2.70 0.65
CA ALA A 29 1.37 1.31 0.34
C ALA A 29 2.50 1.22 -0.70
N TRP A 30 2.48 2.05 -1.73
CA TRP A 30 3.53 2.07 -2.76
C TRP A 30 4.86 2.58 -2.21
N SER A 31 4.83 3.64 -1.40
CA SER A 31 6.00 4.16 -0.69
C SER A 31 6.56 3.16 0.33
N SER A 32 5.66 2.48 1.04
CA SER A 32 6.00 1.43 2.00
C SER A 32 6.57 0.21 1.29
N TRP A 33 6.03 -0.22 0.15
CA TRP A 33 6.61 -1.30 -0.66
C TRP A 33 7.94 -0.90 -1.30
N ARG A 34 8.10 0.36 -1.70
CA ARG A 34 9.39 0.86 -2.19
C ARG A 34 10.45 0.82 -1.09
N ARG A 35 10.09 1.26 0.13
CA ARG A 35 10.95 1.18 1.31
C ARG A 35 11.17 -0.25 1.79
N ALA A 36 10.14 -1.09 1.74
CA ALA A 36 10.20 -2.50 2.14
C ALA A 36 11.03 -3.30 1.14
N LYS A 37 11.03 -2.97 -0.16
CA LYS A 37 11.99 -3.53 -1.12
C LYS A 37 13.42 -3.11 -0.81
N HIS A 38 13.64 -1.85 -0.43
CA HIS A 38 14.97 -1.41 0.04
C HIS A 38 15.37 -2.09 1.34
N ALA A 39 14.44 -2.27 2.29
CA ALA A 39 14.69 -2.95 3.56
C ALA A 39 14.89 -4.46 3.36
N ALA A 40 14.15 -5.09 2.45
CA ALA A 40 14.32 -6.48 2.05
C ALA A 40 15.67 -6.70 1.35
N ALA A 41 16.08 -5.79 0.46
CA ALA A 41 17.41 -5.84 -0.15
C ALA A 41 18.53 -5.70 0.90
N ARG A 42 18.32 -4.87 1.93
CA ARG A 42 19.24 -4.77 3.07
C ARG A 42 19.25 -6.00 3.96
N LEU A 43 18.10 -6.64 4.14
CA LEU A 43 17.99 -7.90 4.88
C LEU A 43 18.63 -9.06 4.12
N GLU A 44 18.55 -9.07 2.79
CA GLU A 44 19.23 -10.05 1.94
C GLU A 44 20.76 -9.86 1.96
N GLU A 45 21.24 -8.61 1.96
CA GLU A 45 22.66 -8.28 2.20
C GLU A 45 23.14 -8.65 3.62
N MET A 46 22.24 -8.68 4.62
CA MET A 46 22.53 -9.07 6.01
C MET A 46 22.15 -10.52 6.34
N SER A 47 21.59 -11.27 5.38
CA SER A 47 21.40 -12.71 5.46
C SER A 47 22.59 -13.56 4.97
N PRO A 48 23.87 -13.12 4.97
CA PRO A 48 24.98 -14.06 5.01
C PRO A 48 25.22 -14.48 6.47
N LYS A 49 25.07 -15.80 6.73
CA LYS A 49 25.52 -16.55 7.92
C LYS A 49 24.56 -16.69 9.11
N THR A 50 23.41 -17.33 8.92
CA THR A 50 22.76 -18.04 10.05
C THR A 50 22.51 -19.53 9.78
N GLU A 51 22.44 -19.97 8.52
CA GLU A 51 22.32 -21.40 8.20
C GLU A 51 23.60 -21.91 7.55
N ASP A 52 24.55 -22.37 8.39
CA ASP A 52 25.37 -23.58 8.19
C ASP A 52 26.47 -23.58 9.26
N LYS A 53 26.11 -24.00 10.48
CA LYS A 53 27.08 -24.61 11.38
C LYS A 53 26.48 -25.94 11.85
N PRO A 54 26.86 -27.06 11.23
CA PRO A 54 26.50 -28.38 11.74
C PRO A 54 27.27 -28.62 13.04
N ASP A 55 26.56 -28.91 14.12
CA ASP A 55 27.08 -29.59 15.32
C ASP A 55 27.12 -31.12 15.15
#